data_AF-N8XRI7-F1
#
_entry.id   AF-N8XRI7-F1
#
_cell.length_a   1.000
_cell.length_b   1.000
_cell.length_c   1.000
_cell.angle_alpha   90.00
_cell.angle_beta   90.00
_cell.angle_gamma   90.00
#
_symmetry.space_group_name_H-M   'P 1'
#
loop_
_entity.id
_entity.type
_entity.pdbx_description
1 polymer ?
#
loop_
_entity_poly.entity_id
_entity_poly.type
_entity_poly.pdbx_seq_one_letter_code
_entity_poly.pdbx_strand_id
1 'polypeptide(L)'
;MLEVNKTLTYSGDEMVEVLKEIEYILISLHKMGSHYAETLPDSYVEYANETTKFIDDNNICERLSGIRKILSSKFDTSLGEDDMDDLERACEDIEYWIPKNEL
;
A
#
# COMPACT_ATOMS: atom_id res chain seq x y z
N MET A 1 7.06 -12.35 -17.09
CA MET A 1 7.65 -11.01 -17.07
C MET A 1 8.39 -10.72 -18.36
N LEU A 2 7.98 -9.67 -19.05
CA LEU A 2 8.68 -9.12 -20.21
C LEU A 2 10.12 -8.74 -19.83
N GLU A 3 11.08 -8.89 -20.75
CA GLU A 3 12.48 -8.56 -20.47
C GLU A 3 12.66 -7.10 -20.01
N VAL A 4 11.88 -6.18 -20.57
CA VAL A 4 11.91 -4.75 -20.21
C VAL A 4 11.44 -4.48 -18.78
N ASN A 5 10.58 -5.34 -18.21
CA ASN A 5 10.06 -5.21 -16.86
C ASN A 5 10.99 -5.80 -15.80
N LYS A 6 12.02 -6.57 -16.19
CA LYS A 6 13.00 -7.14 -15.25
C LYS A 6 13.92 -6.11 -14.63
N THR A 7 14.09 -4.94 -15.26
CA THR A 7 14.93 -3.87 -14.73
C THR A 7 14.27 -2.53 -15.03
N LEU A 8 13.88 -1.84 -13.96
CA LEU A 8 13.20 -0.56 -14.04
C LEU A 8 14.13 0.55 -13.55
N THR A 9 14.03 1.73 -14.17
CA THR A 9 14.81 2.91 -13.79
C THR A 9 13.88 3.99 -13.27
N TYR A 10 14.17 4.49 -12.07
CA TYR A 10 13.48 5.60 -11.44
C TYR A 10 14.47 6.74 -11.21
N SER A 11 13.98 7.97 -11.31
CA SER A 11 14.73 9.14 -10.84
C SER A 11 14.79 9.15 -9.31
N GLY A 12 15.80 9.84 -8.77
CA GLY A 12 15.91 10.05 -7.33
C GLY A 12 14.68 10.77 -6.75
N ASP A 13 14.13 11.74 -7.48
CA ASP A 13 12.97 12.52 -7.03
C ASP A 13 11.71 11.64 -6.91
N GLU A 14 11.44 10.78 -7.89
CA GLU A 14 10.34 9.79 -7.83
C GLU A 14 10.48 8.88 -6.60
N MET A 15 11.70 8.41 -6.32
CA MET A 15 11.95 7.53 -5.18
C MET A 15 11.83 8.26 -3.85
N VAL A 16 12.27 9.52 -3.77
CA VAL A 16 12.11 10.36 -2.57
C VAL A 16 10.63 10.63 -2.29
N GLU A 17 9.83 10.88 -3.31
CA GLU A 17 8.38 11.05 -3.16
C GLU A 17 7.72 9.80 -2.58
N VAL A 18 8.02 8.62 -3.15
CA VAL A 18 7.52 7.33 -2.63
C VAL A 18 7.95 7.11 -1.18
N LEU A 19 9.23 7.29 -0.86
CA LEU A 19 9.76 7.03 0.48
C LEU A 19 9.17 7.97 1.52
N LYS A 20 8.91 9.25 1.19
CA LYS A 20 8.27 10.19 2.11
C LYS A 20 6.87 9.75 2.51
N GLU A 21 6.09 9.25 1.56
CA GLU A 21 4.74 8.74 1.83
C GLU A 21 4.79 7.46 2.67
N ILE A 22 5.71 6.54 2.37
CA ILE A 22 5.91 5.31 3.16
C ILE A 22 6.33 5.65 4.60
N GLU A 23 7.30 6.55 4.79
CA GLU A 23 7.77 6.97 6.12
C GLU A 23 6.65 7.62 6.93
N TYR A 24 5.86 8.49 6.31
CA TYR A 24 4.71 9.11 6.98
C TYR A 24 3.73 8.07 7.51
N ILE A 25 3.37 7.07 6.69
CA ILE A 25 2.44 6.00 7.07
C ILE A 25 3.06 5.12 8.16
N LEU A 26 4.26 4.59 7.91
CA LEU A 26 4.92 3.61 8.77
C LEU A 26 5.23 4.19 10.15
N ILE A 27 5.86 5.36 10.21
CA ILE A 27 6.27 5.98 11.47
C ILE A 27 5.05 6.42 12.28
N SER A 28 3.99 6.91 11.63
CA SER A 28 2.76 7.28 12.34
C SER A 28 2.10 6.06 12.97
N LEU A 29 1.90 4.98 12.21
CA LEU A 29 1.32 3.74 12.73
C LEU A 29 2.19 3.12 13.84
N HIS A 30 3.51 3.14 13.70
CA HIS A 30 4.43 2.65 14.74
C HIS A 30 4.31 3.46 16.04
N LYS A 31 4.19 4.78 15.95
CA LYS A 31 3.99 5.65 17.13
C LYS A 31 2.66 5.37 17.82
N MET A 32 1.58 5.20 17.05
CA MET A 32 0.27 4.83 17.60
C MET A 32 0.34 3.49 18.32
N GLY A 33 0.89 2.45 17.68
CA GLY A 33 1.06 1.14 18.31
C GLY A 33 1.91 1.20 19.58
N SER A 34 2.99 1.99 19.56
CA SER A 34 3.85 2.19 20.73
C SER A 34 3.14 2.92 21.87
N HIS A 35 2.29 3.91 21.56
CA HIS A 35 1.53 4.67 22.55
C HIS A 35 0.56 3.78 23.35
N TYR A 36 -0.12 2.86 22.66
CA TYR A 36 -1.11 1.96 23.27
C TYR A 36 -0.52 0.64 23.80
N ALA A 37 0.77 0.38 23.59
CA ALA A 37 1.39 -0.91 23.89
C ALA A 37 1.21 -1.35 25.36
N GLU A 38 1.25 -0.41 26.31
CA GLU A 38 1.16 -0.70 27.74
C GLU A 38 -0.29 -0.81 28.24
N THR A 39 -1.26 -0.25 27.51
CA THR A 39 -2.67 -0.18 27.93
C THR A 39 -3.57 -1.20 27.23
N LEU A 40 -3.04 -1.90 26.22
CA LEU A 40 -3.73 -3.01 25.59
C LEU A 40 -3.75 -4.24 26.53
N PRO A 41 -4.86 -5.02 26.55
CA PRO A 41 -6.01 -4.92 25.64
C PRO A 41 -7.11 -3.93 26.08
N ASP A 42 -7.02 -3.36 27.28
CA ASP A 42 -8.10 -2.55 27.86
C ASP A 42 -8.44 -1.31 27.02
N SER A 43 -7.46 -0.72 26.36
CA SER A 43 -7.63 0.43 25.46
C SER A 43 -7.91 0.06 23.99
N TYR A 44 -8.26 -1.19 23.68
CA TYR A 44 -8.37 -1.65 22.28
C TYR A 44 -9.35 -0.82 21.44
N VAL A 45 -10.51 -0.47 21.99
CA VAL A 45 -11.53 0.31 21.28
C VAL A 45 -11.00 1.71 20.91
N GLU A 46 -10.27 2.34 21.82
CA GLU A 46 -9.66 3.64 21.59
C GLU A 46 -8.58 3.56 20.51
N TYR A 47 -7.65 2.60 20.64
CA TYR A 47 -6.62 2.33 19.65
C TYR A 47 -7.20 2.09 18.24
N ALA A 48 -8.20 1.21 18.13
CA ALA A 48 -8.84 0.90 16.84
C ALA A 48 -9.53 2.13 16.24
N ASN A 49 -10.20 2.95 17.06
CA ASN A 49 -10.83 4.18 16.61
C ASN A 49 -9.81 5.21 16.12
N GLU A 50 -8.70 5.39 16.85
CA GLU A 50 -7.65 6.31 16.43
C GLU A 50 -6.95 5.85 15.15
N THR A 51 -6.62 4.57 15.02
CA THR A 51 -6.02 4.03 13.79
C THR A 51 -6.96 4.19 12.60
N THR A 52 -8.26 3.94 12.77
CA THR A 52 -9.26 4.15 11.71
C THR A 52 -9.35 5.62 11.30
N LYS A 53 -9.45 6.53 12.28
CA LYS A 53 -9.42 7.98 12.00
C LYS A 53 -8.13 8.42 11.33
N PHE A 54 -6.98 7.88 11.73
CA PHE A 54 -5.72 8.19 11.06
C PHE A 54 -5.76 7.78 9.59
N ILE A 55 -6.28 6.58 9.28
CA ILE A 55 -6.43 6.08 7.92
C ILE A 55 -7.35 6.99 7.08
N ASP A 56 -8.53 7.31 7.62
CA ASP A 56 -9.56 8.07 6.91
C ASP A 56 -9.20 9.56 6.79
N ASP A 57 -8.87 10.22 7.91
CA ASP A 57 -8.67 11.68 7.95
C ASP A 57 -7.37 12.13 7.27
N ASN A 58 -6.39 11.23 7.10
CA ASN A 58 -5.11 11.53 6.46
C ASN A 58 -4.97 10.94 5.06
N ASN A 59 -6.08 10.44 4.50
CA ASN A 59 -6.18 9.90 3.14
C ASN A 59 -5.14 8.80 2.85
N ILE A 60 -4.94 7.87 3.79
CA ILE A 60 -3.88 6.85 3.67
C ILE A 60 -4.07 5.98 2.42
N CYS A 61 -5.31 5.66 2.03
CA CYS A 61 -5.60 4.95 0.80
C CYS A 61 -5.18 5.74 -0.46
N GLU A 62 -5.39 7.05 -0.49
CA GLU A 62 -4.97 7.90 -1.62
C GLU A 62 -3.44 7.99 -1.70
N ARG A 63 -2.76 8.11 -0.56
CA ARG A 63 -1.30 8.10 -0.48
C ARG A 63 -0.70 6.79 -1.00
N LEU A 64 -1.27 5.65 -0.58
CA LEU A 64 -0.88 4.32 -1.08
C LEU A 64 -1.14 4.18 -2.58
N SER A 65 -2.24 4.72 -3.08
CA SER A 65 -2.54 4.78 -4.52
C SER A 65 -1.49 5.62 -5.27
N GLY A 66 -1.06 6.75 -4.69
CA GLY A 66 0.03 7.59 -5.22
C GLY A 66 1.36 6.85 -5.30
N ILE A 67 1.76 6.16 -4.23
CA ILE A 67 2.94 5.29 -4.20
C ILE A 67 2.83 4.24 -5.31
N ARG A 68 1.71 3.51 -5.37
CA ARG A 68 1.48 2.46 -6.37
C ARG A 68 1.62 3.03 -7.78
N LYS A 69 1.01 4.18 -8.06
CA LYS A 69 1.07 4.83 -9.37
C LYS A 69 2.51 5.13 -9.80
N ILE A 70 3.35 5.68 -8.92
CA ILE A 70 4.75 5.96 -9.24
C ILE A 70 5.48 4.65 -9.54
N LEU A 71 5.36 3.67 -8.65
CA LEU A 71 6.05 2.38 -8.76
C LEU A 71 5.55 1.50 -9.91
N SER A 72 4.32 1.67 -10.37
CA SER A 72 3.80 0.93 -11.53
C SER A 72 4.08 1.66 -12.84
N SER A 73 4.41 2.96 -12.82
CA SER A 73 4.51 3.81 -14.02
C SER A 73 5.60 3.40 -15.01
N LYS A 74 6.60 2.63 -14.58
CA LYS A 74 7.72 2.18 -15.43
C LYS A 74 7.51 0.80 -16.02
N PHE A 75 6.45 0.09 -15.62
CA PHE A 75 6.12 -1.21 -16.20
C PHE A 75 5.51 -1.02 -17.59
N ASP A 76 5.94 -1.86 -18.52
CA ASP A 76 5.20 -2.15 -19.73
C ASP A 76 3.96 -3.00 -19.34
N THR A 77 2.77 -2.49 -19.66
CA THR A 77 1.48 -3.11 -19.36
C THR A 77 0.85 -3.78 -20.58
N SER A 78 1.68 -4.17 -21.56
CA SER A 78 1.21 -4.97 -22.69
C SER A 78 0.76 -6.34 -22.20
N LEU A 79 -0.45 -6.75 -22.63
CA LEU A 79 -1.05 -8.02 -22.22
C LEU A 79 -0.35 -9.21 -22.87
N GLY A 80 -0.24 -10.30 -22.11
CA GLY A 80 0.26 -11.60 -22.58
C GLY A 80 -0.82 -12.42 -23.30
N GLU A 81 -0.52 -13.69 -23.57
CA GLU A 81 -1.48 -14.64 -24.18
C GLU A 81 -2.65 -14.98 -23.26
N ASP A 82 -2.50 -14.75 -21.96
CA ASP A 82 -3.49 -14.97 -20.90
C ASP A 82 -4.33 -13.73 -20.58
N ASP A 83 -4.25 -12.68 -21.40
CA ASP A 83 -4.95 -11.40 -21.23
C ASP A 83 -4.58 -10.65 -19.94
N MET A 84 -3.43 -10.96 -19.35
CA MET A 84 -2.90 -10.29 -18.16
C MET A 84 -1.56 -9.60 -18.43
N ASP A 85 -1.34 -8.45 -17.78
CA ASP A 85 -0.02 -7.83 -17.71
C ASP A 85 0.88 -8.47 -16.63
N ASP A 86 2.13 -8.01 -16.53
CA ASP A 86 3.09 -8.54 -15.57
C ASP A 86 2.76 -8.26 -14.10
N LEU A 87 2.10 -7.14 -13.80
CA LEU A 87 1.68 -6.77 -12.45
C LEU A 87 0.43 -7.53 -12.04
N GLU A 88 -0.54 -7.69 -12.94
CA GLU A 88 -1.75 -8.48 -12.74
C GLU A 88 -1.38 -9.94 -12.43
N ARG A 89 -0.53 -10.55 -13.26
CA ARG A 89 -0.01 -11.91 -12.99
C ARG A 89 0.74 -12.02 -11.66
N ALA A 90 1.47 -10.99 -11.27
CA ALA A 90 2.21 -10.99 -10.00
C ALA A 90 1.31 -10.78 -8.77
N CYS A 91 0.06 -10.32 -8.97
CA CYS A 91 -0.90 -10.05 -7.90
C CYS A 91 -2.06 -11.07 -7.87
N GLU A 92 -2.06 -12.06 -8.76
CA GLU A 92 -3.16 -13.03 -8.93
C GLU A 92 -3.44 -13.83 -7.65
N ASP A 93 -2.41 -14.11 -6.85
CA ASP A 93 -2.49 -14.88 -5.61
C ASP A 93 -2.81 -14.04 -4.36
N ILE A 94 -3.04 -12.72 -4.53
CA ILE A 94 -3.40 -11.84 -3.42
C ILE A 94 -4.89 -11.99 -3.09
N GLU A 95 -5.18 -12.55 -1.91
CA GLU A 95 -6.54 -12.56 -1.35
C GLU A 95 -6.93 -11.18 -0.83
N TYR A 96 -7.75 -10.46 -1.60
CA TYR A 96 -8.30 -9.18 -1.16
C TYR A 96 -9.43 -9.39 -0.14
N TRP A 97 -9.56 -8.44 0.78
CA TRP A 97 -10.73 -8.37 1.66
C TRP A 97 -11.99 -8.16 0.81
N ILE A 98 -12.98 -9.02 1.02
CA ILE A 98 -14.31 -8.90 0.43
C ILE A 98 -15.37 -8.79 1.54
N PRO A 99 -16.46 -8.05 1.33
CA PRO A 99 -17.57 -8.01 2.28
C PRO A 99 -18.12 -9.41 2.53
N LYS A 100 -18.38 -9.75 3.80
CA LYS A 100 -18.88 -11.08 4.20
C LYS A 100 -20.24 -11.50 3.60
N ASN A 101 -20.93 -10.57 2.92
CA ASN A 101 -22.27 -10.79 2.37
C ASN A 101 -22.31 -10.82 0.83
N GLU A 102 -21.15 -10.89 0.16
CA GLU A 102 -21.04 -10.91 -1.31
C GLU A 102 -20.60 -12.27 -1.89
N LEU A 103 -20.93 -13.38 -1.20
CA LEU A 103 -20.73 -14.75 -1.69
C LEU A 103 -22.06 -15.49 -1.88
#